data_AF-A0A523WBF5-F1
#
_entry.id   AF-A0A523WBF5-F1
#
_cell.length_a   1.000
_cell.length_b   1.000
_cell.length_c   1.000
_cell.angle_alpha   90.00
_cell.angle_beta   90.00
_cell.angle_gamma   90.00
#
_symmetry.space_group_name_H-M   'P 1'
#
loop_
_entity.id
_entity.type
_entity.pdbx_description
1 polymer ?
#
loop_
_entity_poly.entity_id
_entity_poly.type
_entity_poly.pdbx_seq_one_letter_code
_entity_poly.pdbx_strand_id
1 'polypeptide(L)'
;MEYVKCNLCGFDDTKFILRARSRVTNEEKEFFKLAKCRRCSLVYLNPRPEKEDIKKYYPPWYYSRAHKKDKIGRDLNLLIVPRKKC
;
A
#
# COMPACT_ATOMS: atom_id res chain seq x y z
N MET A 1 -12.48 7.64 -6.61
CA MET A 1 -12.36 6.18 -6.39
C MET A 1 -12.98 5.45 -7.57
N GLU A 2 -12.31 4.44 -8.12
CA GLU A 2 -12.76 3.74 -9.34
C GLU A 2 -12.82 2.21 -9.16
N TYR A 3 -13.80 1.58 -9.81
CA TYR A 3 -13.86 0.11 -9.91
C TYR A 3 -13.10 -0.35 -11.16
N VAL A 4 -12.26 -1.37 -11.00
CA VAL A 4 -11.41 -1.87 -12.08
C VAL A 4 -11.42 -3.39 -12.17
N LYS A 5 -11.27 -3.89 -13.40
CA LYS A 5 -11.08 -5.33 -13.66
C LYS A 5 -9.73 -5.79 -13.10
N CYS A 6 -9.59 -7.10 -12.89
CA CYS A 6 -8.33 -7.69 -12.44
C CYS A 6 -7.21 -7.36 -13.43
N ASN A 7 -6.14 -6.70 -12.97
CA ASN A 7 -5.00 -6.34 -13.82
C ASN A 7 -4.08 -7.53 -14.14
N LEU A 8 -4.28 -8.68 -13.52
CA LEU A 8 -3.53 -9.90 -13.83
C LEU A 8 -4.20 -10.74 -14.92
N CYS A 9 -5.51 -10.98 -14.83
CA CYS A 9 -6.22 -11.86 -15.77
C CYS A 9 -7.33 -11.17 -16.60
N GLY A 10 -7.62 -9.89 -16.37
CA GLY A 10 -8.60 -9.12 -17.14
C GLY A 10 -10.07 -9.34 -16.78
N PHE A 11 -10.41 -10.34 -15.95
CA PHE A 11 -11.79 -10.62 -15.57
C PHE A 11 -12.33 -9.67 -14.50
N ASP A 12 -13.62 -9.37 -14.59
CA ASP A 12 -14.38 -8.62 -13.58
C ASP A 12 -15.18 -9.57 -12.68
N ASP A 13 -14.46 -10.42 -11.97
CA ASP A 13 -15.04 -11.47 -11.12
C ASP A 13 -14.31 -11.48 -9.78
N THR A 14 -14.84 -10.71 -8.83
CA THR A 14 -14.22 -10.48 -7.53
C THR A 14 -15.15 -10.80 -6.38
N LYS A 15 -14.56 -11.10 -5.22
CA LYS A 15 -15.27 -11.17 -3.95
C LYS A 15 -14.62 -10.25 -2.93
N PHE A 16 -15.44 -9.57 -2.14
CA PHE A 16 -14.96 -8.81 -0.99
C PHE A 16 -14.27 -9.74 0.02
N ILE A 17 -13.16 -9.27 0.60
CA ILE A 17 -12.40 -9.99 1.63
C ILE A 17 -12.42 -9.23 2.94
N LEU A 18 -11.97 -7.97 2.95
CA LEU A 18 -11.89 -7.18 4.17
C LEU A 18 -11.81 -5.66 3.90
N ARG A 19 -12.08 -4.87 4.93
CA ARG A 19 -11.81 -3.41 4.94
C ARG A 19 -10.51 -3.14 5.69
N ALA A 20 -9.64 -2.32 5.12
CA ALA A 20 -8.36 -1.93 5.71
C ALA A 20 -8.18 -0.42 5.69
N ARG A 21 -7.42 0.10 6.66
CA ARG A 21 -6.99 1.51 6.69
C ARG A 21 -5.62 1.66 6.05
N SER A 22 -5.30 2.88 5.64
CA SER A 22 -3.92 3.25 5.27
C SER A 22 -2.99 3.04 6.47
N ARG A 23 -1.77 2.56 6.20
CA ARG A 23 -0.72 2.39 7.23
C ARG A 23 0.18 3.63 7.34
N VAL A 24 0.04 4.57 6.41
CA VAL A 24 0.94 5.71 6.22
C VAL A 24 0.23 6.98 6.66
N THR A 25 -0.95 7.19 6.11
CA THR A 25 -1.82 8.31 6.45
C THR A 25 -2.75 7.84 7.56
N ASN A 26 -2.60 8.40 8.77
CA ASN A 26 -3.52 8.19 9.90
C ASN A 26 -4.85 8.93 9.66
N GLU A 27 -5.38 8.89 8.45
CA GLU A 27 -6.70 9.41 8.17
C GLU A 27 -7.73 8.45 8.76
N GLU A 28 -8.17 8.75 9.98
CA GLU A 28 -9.01 7.87 10.80
C GLU A 28 -10.33 7.46 10.13
N LYS A 29 -10.75 8.20 9.11
CA LYS A 29 -12.07 8.08 8.47
C LYS A 29 -12.06 7.33 7.14
N GLU A 30 -10.90 6.98 6.57
CA GLU A 30 -10.86 6.35 5.25
C GLU A 30 -10.53 4.85 5.29
N PHE A 31 -11.40 4.06 4.66
CA PHE A 31 -11.27 2.61 4.56
C PHE A 31 -11.24 2.15 3.10
N PHE A 32 -10.28 1.29 2.79
CA PHE A 32 -10.14 0.62 1.50
C PHE A 32 -10.76 -0.77 1.56
N LYS A 33 -11.37 -1.19 0.45
CA LYS A 33 -11.89 -2.55 0.29
C LYS A 33 -10.88 -3.40 -0.45
N LEU A 34 -10.45 -4.48 0.18
CA LEU A 34 -9.70 -5.54 -0.46
C LEU A 34 -10.66 -6.55 -1.07
N ALA A 35 -10.50 -6.79 -2.36
CA ALA A 35 -11.24 -7.78 -3.12
C ALA A 35 -10.28 -8.84 -3.67
N LYS A 36 -10.73 -10.09 -3.76
CA LYS A 36 -10.00 -11.20 -4.36
C LYS A 36 -10.65 -11.59 -5.69
N CYS A 37 -9.88 -11.65 -6.76
CA CYS A 37 -10.33 -12.21 -8.03
C CYS A 37 -10.65 -13.71 -7.85
N ARG A 38 -11.84 -14.16 -8.25
CA ARG A 38 -12.21 -15.58 -8.18
C ARG A 38 -11.50 -16.45 -9.21
N ARG A 39 -10.97 -15.85 -10.28
CA ARG A 39 -10.29 -16.54 -11.38
C ARG A 39 -8.80 -16.82 -11.10
N CYS A 40 -8.03 -15.79 -10.75
CA CYS A 40 -6.58 -15.90 -10.56
C CYS A 40 -6.13 -15.72 -9.11
N SER A 41 -7.05 -15.52 -8.17
CA SER A 41 -6.76 -15.31 -6.75
C SER A 41 -5.98 -14.05 -6.38
N LEU A 42 -5.70 -13.13 -7.32
CA LEU A 42 -5.11 -11.82 -7.00
C LEU A 42 -5.99 -11.07 -5.98
N VAL A 43 -5.36 -10.49 -4.96
CA VAL A 43 -6.00 -9.59 -4.00
C VAL A 43 -5.57 -8.16 -4.29
N TYR A 44 -6.53 -7.26 -4.44
CA TYR A 44 -6.27 -5.86 -4.80
C TYR A 44 -7.36 -4.93 -4.24
N LEU A 45 -7.12 -3.62 -4.30
CA LEU A 45 -8.11 -2.62 -3.91
C LEU A 45 -9.19 -2.49 -4.98
N ASN A 46 -10.45 -2.65 -4.60
CA ASN A 46 -11.57 -2.43 -5.50
C ASN A 46 -12.80 -1.94 -4.72
N PRO A 47 -13.21 -0.67 -4.85
CA PRO A 47 -12.64 0.36 -5.72
C PRO A 47 -11.26 0.81 -5.22
N ARG A 48 -10.40 1.26 -6.14
CA ARG A 48 -9.08 1.85 -5.84
C ARG A 48 -9.13 3.38 -5.93
N PRO A 49 -8.19 4.11 -5.32
CA PRO A 49 -8.04 5.54 -5.57
C PRO A 49 -7.87 5.85 -7.06
N GLU A 50 -8.42 6.98 -7.49
CA GLU A 50 -8.13 7.51 -8.82
C GLU A 50 -6.67 7.94 -8.91
N LYS A 51 -6.16 8.02 -10.14
CA LYS A 51 -4.75 8.32 -10.39
C LYS A 51 -4.34 9.68 -9.83
N GLU A 52 -5.26 10.64 -9.86
CA GLU A 52 -5.09 11.99 -9.36
C GLU A 52 -5.02 12.00 -7.82
N ASP A 53 -5.78 11.12 -7.18
CA ASP A 53 -5.88 10.99 -5.73
C ASP A 53 -4.76 10.14 -5.11
N ILE A 54 -4.13 9.24 -5.88
CA ILE A 54 -3.16 8.29 -5.36
C ILE A 54 -2.02 8.98 -4.60
N LYS A 55 -1.62 10.19 -5.05
CA LYS A 55 -0.55 10.99 -4.45
C LYS A 55 -0.83 11.35 -2.98
N LYS A 56 -2.10 11.46 -2.57
CA LYS A 56 -2.50 11.77 -1.19
C LYS A 56 -1.98 10.73 -0.19
N TYR A 57 -1.88 9.47 -0.61
CA TYR A 57 -1.42 8.36 0.23
C TYR A 57 0.10 8.19 0.26
N TYR A 58 0.82 8.92 -0.58
CA TYR A 58 2.28 8.87 -0.69
C TYR A 58 2.87 10.26 -0.45
N PRO A 59 2.83 10.77 0.79
CA PRO A 59 3.38 12.07 1.12
C PRO A 59 4.90 12.10 0.83
N PRO A 60 5.52 13.28 0.63
CA PRO A 60 6.95 13.37 0.28
C PRO A 60 7.88 12.61 1.24
N TRP A 61 7.54 12.59 2.54
CA TRP A 61 8.28 11.86 3.57
C TRP A 61 8.08 10.33 3.52
N TYR A 62 7.13 9.80 2.76
CA TYR A 62 6.98 8.35 2.59
C TYR A 62 8.26 7.72 2.01
N TYR A 63 8.91 8.45 1.10
CA TYR A 63 10.17 8.06 0.48
C TYR A 63 11.41 8.43 1.31
N SER A 64 11.27 9.20 2.40
CA SER A 64 12.42 9.65 3.21
C SER A 64 12.99 8.57 4.13
N ARG A 65 12.40 7.36 4.15
CA ARG A 65 13.06 6.14 4.64
C ARG A 65 14.15 5.63 3.69
N ALA A 66 14.42 6.32 2.57
CA ALA A 66 15.65 6.17 1.82
C ALA A 66 16.83 6.64 2.68
N HIS A 67 17.45 5.66 3.35
CA HIS A 67 18.83 5.64 3.85
C HIS A 67 19.47 7.01 4.13
N LYS A 68 19.40 7.49 5.38
CA LYS A 68 20.37 8.49 5.82
C LYS A 68 21.74 7.84 5.74
N LYS A 69 22.61 8.31 4.84
CA LYS A 69 24.00 7.88 4.81
C LYS A 69 24.81 8.75 5.76
N ASP A 70 25.70 8.15 6.55
CA ASP A 70 26.71 8.92 7.29
C ASP A 70 27.72 9.58 6.32
N LYS A 71 28.64 10.39 6.84
CA LYS A 71 29.66 11.08 6.03
C LYS A 71 30.60 10.12 5.27
N ILE A 72 30.54 8.82 5.55
CA ILE A 72 31.35 7.75 4.94
C ILE A 72 30.48 6.89 3.98
N GLY A 73 29.18 7.18 3.87
CA GLY A 73 28.26 6.52 2.94
C GLY A 73 27.50 5.31 3.52
N ARG A 74 27.61 5.03 4.82
CA ARG A 74 26.94 3.89 5.48
C ARG A 74 25.51 4.23 5.85
N ASP A 75 24.60 3.29 5.63
CA ASP A 75 23.18 3.45 5.96
C ASP A 75 22.94 3.46 7.48
N LEU A 76 22.56 4.63 8.00
CA LEU A 76 22.29 4.88 9.41
C LEU A 76 21.02 4.16 9.91
N ASN A 77 20.09 3.79 9.01
CA ASN A 77 18.85 3.10 9.36
C ASN A 77 19.02 1.57 9.55
N LEU A 78 20.16 1.00 9.15
CA LEU A 78 20.44 -0.43 9.35
C LEU A 78 20.82 -0.78 10.81
N LEU A 79 21.04 0.24 11.66
CA LEU A 79 21.49 0.07 13.04
C LEU A 79 20.36 0.12 14.09
N ILE A 80 19.13 0.51 13.71
CA ILE A 80 18.03 0.77 14.67
C ILE A 80 16.70 0.14 14.23
N VAL A 81 16.72 -1.07 13.67
CA VAL A 81 15.51 -1.91 13.70
C VAL A 81 15.68 -2.87 14.87
N PRO A 82 15.04 -2.65 16.03
CA PRO A 82 14.93 -3.73 17.00
C PRO A 82 14.18 -4.85 16.29
N ARG A 83 14.89 -5.92 15.96
CA ARG A 83 14.27 -7.19 15.62
C ARG A 83 13.36 -7.51 16.79
N LYS A 84 12.05 -7.30 16.63
CA LYS A 84 11.06 -7.97 17.47
C LYS A 84 11.35 -9.46 17.27
N LYS A 85 12.08 -10.04 18.23
CA LYS A 85 12.15 -11.49 18.37
C LYS A 85 10.71 -11.97 18.51
N CYS A 86 10.43 -13.08 17.83
CA CYS A 86 9.18 -13.83 17.97
C CYS A 86 8.78 -13.98 19.44
#